data_AF-A0AA96NA61-F1
#
_entry.id   AF-A0AA96NA61-F1
#
_cell.length_a   1.000
_cell.length_b   1.000
_cell.length_c   1.000
_cell.angle_alpha   90.00
_cell.angle_beta   90.00
_cell.angle_gamma   90.00
#
_symmetry.space_group_name_H-M   'P 1'
#
loop_
_entity.id
_entity.type
_entity.pdbx_description
1 polymer ?
#
loop_
_entity_poly.entity_id
_entity_poly.type
_entity_poly.pdbx_seq_one_letter_code
_entity_poly.pdbx_strand_id
1 'polypeptide(L)'
;MKLKTLLLPFAVLVLCANAFAATPSDESLERWLDTQFFDRELEKNMIDGFNVGFKPYADKALAKVPEAKKEQMAKAIDRYRENVLRDLITPEVKQTIRNNLLKNAKLTYTQEEVDGMIAFNSSPVGQAVVVKTPFMLNQAMNELMTFGLALTEKVAQRHMPEFAKEMQGIMCGGKKPDTSCKQAKQVGKKHKK
;
A
#
# COMPACT_ATOMS: atom_id res chain seq x y z
N MET A 1 21.29 -83.49 -16.11
CA MET A 1 21.65 -82.69 -14.91
C MET A 1 21.33 -81.23 -15.19
N LYS A 2 20.68 -80.55 -14.24
CA LYS A 2 20.19 -79.16 -14.34
C LYS A 2 21.31 -78.15 -14.07
N LEU A 3 21.38 -77.10 -14.89
CA LEU A 3 22.07 -75.81 -14.62
C LEU A 3 21.23 -74.75 -15.36
N LYS A 4 20.34 -73.94 -14.76
CA LYS A 4 20.53 -72.84 -13.79
C LYS A 4 21.67 -71.93 -14.29
N THR A 5 21.52 -70.66 -14.65
CA THR A 5 20.57 -69.62 -14.25
C THR A 5 20.69 -68.50 -15.26
N LEU A 6 19.55 -67.96 -15.70
CA LEU A 6 19.44 -66.80 -16.57
C LEU A 6 19.94 -65.55 -15.81
N LEU A 7 21.07 -64.97 -16.23
CA LEU A 7 21.51 -63.64 -15.77
C LEU A 7 21.07 -62.62 -16.82
N LEU A 8 19.86 -62.10 -16.65
CA LEU A 8 19.40 -60.90 -17.34
C LEU A 8 19.57 -59.75 -16.33
N PRO A 9 20.46 -58.76 -16.57
CA PRO A 9 20.59 -57.64 -15.66
C PRO A 9 19.30 -56.83 -15.70
N PHE A 10 18.66 -56.71 -14.54
CA PHE A 10 17.56 -55.80 -14.29
C PHE A 10 18.05 -54.38 -14.55
N ALA A 11 17.72 -53.83 -15.72
CA ALA A 11 17.79 -52.40 -15.96
C ALA A 11 16.74 -51.74 -15.07
N VAL A 12 17.13 -51.37 -13.84
CA VAL A 12 16.36 -50.44 -13.02
C VAL A 12 16.46 -49.08 -13.71
N LEU A 13 15.57 -48.85 -14.68
CA LEU A 13 15.18 -47.52 -15.11
C LEU A 13 14.49 -46.88 -13.90
N VAL A 14 15.28 -46.28 -13.01
CA VAL A 14 14.78 -45.20 -12.16
C VAL A 14 14.35 -44.12 -13.14
N LEU A 15 13.06 -44.10 -13.46
CA LEU A 15 12.42 -42.89 -13.94
C LEU A 15 12.66 -41.87 -12.83
N CYS A 16 13.67 -41.03 -13.01
CA CYS A 16 13.65 -39.68 -12.49
C CYS A 16 12.44 -39.02 -13.16
N ALA A 17 11.23 -39.34 -12.67
CA ALA A 17 10.11 -38.45 -12.78
C ALA A 17 10.62 -37.19 -12.13
N ASN A 18 11.05 -36.24 -12.96
CA ASN A 18 11.32 -34.89 -12.52
C ASN A 18 10.13 -34.55 -11.63
N ALA A 19 10.38 -34.37 -10.34
CA ALA A 19 9.42 -33.87 -9.39
C ALA A 19 9.15 -32.41 -9.77
N PHE A 20 8.51 -32.22 -10.93
CA PHE A 20 7.82 -31.00 -11.24
C PHE A 20 6.71 -30.96 -10.23
N ALA A 21 6.93 -30.15 -9.20
CA ALA A 21 5.96 -29.95 -8.16
C ALA A 21 4.61 -29.62 -8.81
N ALA A 22 3.56 -30.35 -8.40
CA ALA A 22 2.27 -30.34 -9.08
C ALA A 22 1.73 -28.91 -9.14
N THR A 23 1.12 -28.53 -10.25
CA THR A 23 0.43 -27.24 -10.34
C THR A 23 -0.80 -27.24 -9.42
N PRO A 24 -1.10 -26.13 -8.73
CA PRO A 24 -2.28 -26.02 -7.90
C PRO A 24 -3.57 -26.26 -8.70
N SER A 25 -4.51 -26.97 -8.10
CA SER A 25 -5.89 -27.07 -8.58
C SER A 25 -6.64 -25.76 -8.40
N ASP A 26 -7.64 -25.51 -9.23
CA ASP A 26 -8.48 -24.31 -9.09
C ASP A 26 -9.23 -24.33 -7.75
N GLU A 27 -9.66 -25.50 -7.28
CA GLU A 27 -10.32 -25.65 -5.97
C GLU A 27 -9.40 -25.28 -4.80
N SER A 28 -8.14 -25.74 -4.80
CA SER A 28 -7.18 -25.38 -3.75
C SER A 28 -6.89 -23.89 -3.75
N LEU A 29 -6.78 -23.28 -4.93
CA LEU A 29 -6.56 -21.85 -5.07
C LEU A 29 -7.74 -21.01 -4.55
N GLU A 30 -8.97 -21.41 -4.88
CA GLU A 30 -10.17 -20.76 -4.34
C GLU A 30 -10.24 -20.89 -2.82
N ARG A 31 -9.99 -22.11 -2.30
CA ARG A 31 -9.94 -22.36 -0.86
C ARG A 31 -8.86 -21.53 -0.16
N TRP A 32 -7.70 -21.36 -0.78
CA TRP A 32 -6.62 -20.53 -0.25
C TRP A 32 -7.09 -19.09 -0.03
N LEU A 33 -7.77 -18.47 -1.00
CA LEU A 33 -8.33 -17.13 -0.85
C LEU A 33 -9.34 -17.03 0.30
N ASP A 34 -10.18 -18.05 0.47
CA ASP A 34 -11.19 -18.10 1.53
C ASP A 34 -10.55 -18.11 2.93
N THR A 35 -9.41 -18.80 3.10
CA THR A 35 -8.70 -18.83 4.39
C THR A 35 -8.20 -17.46 4.85
N GLN A 36 -8.17 -16.46 3.95
CA GLN A 36 -7.64 -15.12 4.20
C GLN A 36 -8.72 -14.03 4.14
N PHE A 37 -9.99 -14.41 4.01
CA PHE A 37 -11.11 -13.48 3.83
C PHE A 37 -10.94 -12.55 2.63
N PHE A 38 -10.35 -13.05 1.54
CA PHE A 38 -9.89 -12.24 0.41
C PHE A 38 -10.93 -11.27 -0.12
N ASP A 39 -12.18 -11.70 -0.37
CA ASP A 39 -13.19 -10.82 -0.97
C ASP A 39 -13.57 -9.64 -0.06
N ARG A 40 -13.67 -9.90 1.26
CA ARG A 40 -13.96 -8.86 2.25
C ARG A 40 -12.80 -7.88 2.34
N GLU A 41 -11.57 -8.38 2.42
CA GLU A 41 -10.38 -7.54 2.54
C GLU A 41 -10.08 -6.79 1.23
N LEU A 42 -10.34 -7.38 0.07
CA LEU A 42 -10.20 -6.73 -1.22
C LEU A 42 -11.08 -5.48 -1.30
N GLU A 43 -12.37 -5.62 -1.02
CA GLU A 43 -13.31 -4.50 -1.05
C GLU A 43 -12.93 -3.42 -0.03
N LYS A 44 -12.61 -3.83 1.20
CA LYS A 44 -12.12 -2.92 2.25
C LYS A 44 -10.88 -2.15 1.79
N ASN A 45 -9.88 -2.84 1.25
CA ASN A 45 -8.62 -2.23 0.80
C ASN A 45 -8.83 -1.27 -0.39
N MET A 46 -9.75 -1.57 -1.30
CA MET A 46 -10.12 -0.66 -2.38
C MET A 46 -10.74 0.63 -1.84
N ILE A 47 -11.65 0.53 -0.85
CA ILE A 47 -12.26 1.69 -0.19
C ILE A 47 -11.22 2.50 0.59
N ASP A 48 -10.43 1.84 1.42
CA ASP A 48 -9.43 2.50 2.27
C ASP A 48 -8.35 3.19 1.41
N GLY A 49 -7.87 2.52 0.36
CA GLY A 49 -6.92 3.09 -0.59
C GLY A 49 -7.47 4.32 -1.33
N PHE A 50 -8.74 4.26 -1.77
CA PHE A 50 -9.40 5.42 -2.37
C PHE A 50 -9.52 6.58 -1.36
N ASN A 51 -9.94 6.30 -0.12
CA ASN A 51 -10.12 7.31 0.91
C ASN A 51 -8.81 8.02 1.27
N VAL A 52 -7.68 7.30 1.34
CA VAL A 52 -6.36 7.89 1.57
C VAL A 52 -6.01 8.92 0.48
N GLY A 53 -6.24 8.58 -0.79
CA GLY A 53 -6.00 9.50 -1.91
C GLY A 53 -7.02 10.63 -2.03
N PHE A 54 -8.27 10.38 -1.64
CA PHE A 54 -9.37 11.34 -1.76
C PHE A 54 -9.37 12.38 -0.64
N LYS A 55 -8.93 12.02 0.57
CA LYS A 55 -8.98 12.90 1.75
C LYS A 55 -8.30 14.26 1.53
N PRO A 56 -7.07 14.37 0.98
CA PRO A 56 -6.44 15.67 0.75
C PRO A 56 -7.21 16.56 -0.23
N TYR A 57 -7.88 15.96 -1.22
CA TYR A 57 -8.75 16.67 -2.15
C TYR A 57 -9.98 17.22 -1.43
N ALA A 58 -10.65 16.39 -0.63
CA ALA A 58 -11.81 16.79 0.17
C ALA A 58 -11.45 17.90 1.16
N ASP A 59 -10.36 17.75 1.92
CA ASP A 59 -9.89 18.75 2.89
C ASP A 59 -9.61 20.10 2.20
N LYS A 60 -8.92 20.07 1.05
CA LYS A 60 -8.61 21.28 0.26
C LYS A 60 -9.86 21.95 -0.30
N ALA A 61 -10.85 21.17 -0.73
CA ALA A 61 -12.13 21.69 -1.19
C ALA A 61 -12.86 22.40 -0.03
N LEU A 62 -12.93 21.78 1.15
CA LEU A 62 -13.58 22.34 2.33
C LEU A 62 -12.88 23.58 2.90
N ALA A 63 -11.56 23.66 2.82
CA ALA A 63 -10.79 24.81 3.33
C ALA A 63 -11.16 26.15 2.65
N LYS A 64 -11.71 26.11 1.43
CA LYS A 64 -12.10 27.30 0.65
C LYS A 64 -13.57 27.67 0.80
N VAL A 65 -14.35 26.88 1.55
CA VAL A 65 -15.79 27.05 1.65
C VAL A 65 -16.14 27.93 2.85
N PRO A 66 -17.01 28.95 2.69
CA PRO A 66 -17.53 29.73 3.81
C PRO A 66 -18.17 28.84 4.87
N GLU A 67 -18.00 29.17 6.16
CA GLU A 67 -18.47 28.34 7.28
C GLU A 67 -19.93 27.91 7.13
N ALA A 68 -20.82 28.86 6.78
CA ALA A 68 -22.24 28.63 6.57
C ALA A 68 -22.60 27.60 5.47
N LYS A 69 -21.65 27.24 4.61
CA LYS A 69 -21.83 26.27 3.52
C LYS A 69 -21.00 24.99 3.69
N LYS A 70 -20.17 24.89 4.73
CA LYS A 70 -19.25 23.75 4.90
C LYS A 70 -19.96 22.42 5.01
N GLU A 71 -21.05 22.35 5.79
CA GLU A 71 -21.82 21.12 5.94
C GLU A 71 -22.45 20.65 4.62
N GLN A 72 -23.03 21.59 3.86
CA GLN A 72 -23.61 21.29 2.55
C GLN A 72 -22.54 20.80 1.56
N MET A 73 -21.35 21.42 1.58
CA MET A 73 -20.22 20.98 0.76
C MET A 73 -19.74 19.58 1.19
N ALA A 74 -19.57 19.32 2.49
CA ALA A 74 -19.15 18.02 3.00
C ALA A 74 -20.09 16.92 2.50
N LYS A 75 -21.40 17.12 2.63
CA LYS A 75 -22.41 16.19 2.08
C LYS A 75 -22.29 16.00 0.56
N ALA A 76 -21.93 17.04 -0.20
CA ALA A 76 -21.74 16.92 -1.65
C ALA A 76 -20.47 16.13 -2.01
N ILE A 77 -19.39 16.36 -1.28
CA ILE A 77 -18.12 15.62 -1.38
C ILE A 77 -18.36 14.15 -1.04
N ASP A 78 -19.11 13.85 0.02
CA ASP A 78 -19.42 12.49 0.43
C ASP A 78 -20.26 11.75 -0.62
N ARG A 79 -21.29 12.40 -1.19
CA ARG A 79 -22.05 11.82 -2.31
C ARG A 79 -21.18 11.56 -3.53
N TYR A 80 -20.27 12.47 -3.86
CA TYR A 80 -19.32 12.26 -4.96
C TYR A 80 -18.43 11.05 -4.69
N ARG A 81 -17.87 10.95 -3.48
CA ARG A 81 -17.07 9.80 -3.02
C ARG A 81 -17.84 8.49 -3.17
N GLU A 82 -19.08 8.43 -2.69
CA GLU A 82 -19.95 7.26 -2.81
C GLU A 82 -20.26 6.87 -4.25
N ASN A 83 -20.56 7.84 -5.10
CA ASN A 83 -20.81 7.58 -6.52
C ASN A 83 -19.58 6.99 -7.21
N VAL A 84 -18.39 7.55 -6.95
CA VAL A 84 -17.14 7.03 -7.51
C VAL A 84 -16.85 5.62 -7.00
N LEU A 85 -16.97 5.38 -5.69
CA LEU A 85 -16.75 4.05 -5.12
C LEU A 85 -17.72 3.01 -5.68
N ARG A 86 -18.99 3.35 -5.83
CA ARG A 86 -20.00 2.46 -6.43
C ARG A 86 -19.64 2.08 -7.86
N ASP A 87 -19.18 3.04 -8.65
CA ASP A 87 -18.87 2.81 -10.06
C ASP A 87 -17.48 2.17 -10.26
N LEU A 88 -16.59 2.27 -9.27
CA LEU A 88 -15.25 1.68 -9.27
C LEU A 88 -15.22 0.24 -8.72
N ILE A 89 -16.00 -0.05 -7.67
CA ILE A 89 -16.00 -1.33 -6.96
C ILE A 89 -17.18 -2.17 -7.43
N THR A 90 -17.11 -2.61 -8.68
CA THR A 90 -18.15 -3.48 -9.26
C THR A 90 -17.80 -4.96 -9.07
N PRO A 91 -18.79 -5.88 -9.16
CA PRO A 91 -18.52 -7.32 -9.17
C PRO A 91 -17.52 -7.73 -10.25
N GLU A 92 -17.58 -7.13 -11.44
CA GLU A 92 -16.70 -7.43 -12.56
C GLU A 92 -15.24 -7.01 -12.28
N VAL A 93 -15.04 -5.86 -11.65
CA VAL A 93 -13.70 -5.40 -11.23
C VAL A 93 -13.12 -6.34 -10.18
N LYS A 94 -13.92 -6.67 -9.14
CA LYS A 94 -13.49 -7.61 -8.09
C LYS A 94 -13.15 -8.99 -8.68
N GLN A 95 -13.97 -9.50 -9.58
CA GLN A 95 -13.72 -10.78 -10.25
C GLN A 95 -12.47 -10.73 -11.14
N THR A 96 -12.22 -9.62 -11.83
CA THR A 96 -11.01 -9.43 -12.64
C THR A 96 -9.76 -9.48 -11.79
N ILE A 97 -9.77 -8.80 -10.63
CA ILE A 97 -8.66 -8.84 -9.68
C ILE A 97 -8.46 -10.27 -9.15
N ARG A 98 -9.53 -10.94 -8.72
CA ARG A 98 -9.48 -12.33 -8.24
C ARG A 98 -8.88 -13.26 -9.29
N ASN A 99 -9.41 -13.25 -10.51
CA ASN A 99 -8.96 -14.10 -11.61
C ASN A 99 -7.49 -13.86 -11.95
N ASN A 100 -7.05 -12.60 -11.94
CA ASN A 100 -5.64 -12.27 -12.19
C ASN A 100 -4.74 -12.82 -11.07
N LEU A 101 -5.14 -12.67 -9.80
CA LEU A 101 -4.40 -13.24 -8.67
C LEU A 101 -4.30 -14.77 -8.79
N LEU A 102 -5.42 -15.45 -9.01
CA LEU A 102 -5.45 -16.91 -9.11
C LEU A 102 -4.63 -17.43 -10.29
N LYS A 103 -4.72 -16.76 -11.45
CA LYS A 103 -3.88 -17.06 -12.62
C LYS A 103 -2.39 -16.98 -12.26
N ASN A 104 -1.95 -15.91 -11.59
CA ASN A 104 -0.54 -15.77 -11.22
C ASN A 104 -0.13 -16.76 -10.11
N ALA A 105 -1.00 -17.02 -9.14
CA ALA A 105 -0.76 -18.02 -8.10
C ALA A 105 -0.56 -19.41 -8.69
N LYS A 106 -1.39 -19.82 -9.67
CA LYS A 106 -1.25 -21.09 -10.39
C LYS A 106 0.05 -21.23 -11.17
N LEU A 107 0.60 -20.11 -11.65
CA LEU A 107 1.88 -20.05 -12.37
C LEU A 107 3.10 -19.99 -11.45
N THR A 108 2.92 -19.58 -10.19
CA THR A 108 4.02 -19.27 -9.26
C THR A 108 4.20 -20.35 -8.21
N TYR A 109 3.10 -20.85 -7.66
CA TYR A 109 3.10 -21.80 -6.57
C TYR A 109 2.90 -23.23 -7.06
N THR A 110 3.30 -24.15 -6.20
CA THR A 110 3.04 -25.58 -6.31
C THR A 110 1.83 -25.95 -5.45
N GLN A 111 1.21 -27.09 -5.74
CA GLN A 111 0.09 -27.63 -4.98
C GLN A 111 0.45 -27.82 -3.51
N GLU A 112 1.66 -28.32 -3.23
CA GLU A 112 2.16 -28.52 -1.86
C GLU A 112 2.27 -27.20 -1.09
N GLU A 113 2.77 -26.14 -1.72
CA GLU A 113 2.85 -24.81 -1.10
C GLU A 113 1.46 -24.23 -0.82
N VAL A 114 0.53 -24.36 -1.76
CA VAL A 114 -0.86 -23.92 -1.57
C VAL A 114 -1.54 -24.70 -0.45
N ASP A 115 -1.36 -26.01 -0.40
CA ASP A 115 -1.89 -26.86 0.67
C ASP A 115 -1.28 -26.51 2.03
N GLY A 116 0.02 -26.21 2.08
CA GLY A 116 0.71 -25.72 3.27
C GLY A 116 0.16 -24.37 3.75
N MET A 117 -0.08 -23.43 2.83
CA MET A 117 -0.70 -22.14 3.14
C MET A 117 -2.13 -22.33 3.67
N ILE A 118 -2.93 -23.20 3.04
CA ILE A 118 -4.29 -23.51 3.51
C ILE A 118 -4.24 -24.12 4.91
N ALA A 119 -3.39 -25.12 5.13
CA ALA A 119 -3.28 -25.81 6.41
C ALA A 119 -2.88 -24.84 7.53
N PHE A 120 -1.87 -24.00 7.28
CA PHE A 120 -1.46 -22.97 8.23
C PHE A 120 -2.59 -21.97 8.49
N ASN A 121 -3.11 -21.32 7.44
CA ASN A 121 -4.14 -20.29 7.58
C ASN A 121 -5.44 -20.83 8.19
N SER A 122 -5.75 -22.11 8.02
CA SER A 122 -6.94 -22.75 8.63
C SER A 122 -6.76 -23.09 10.11
N SER A 123 -5.53 -23.09 10.64
CA SER A 123 -5.28 -23.33 12.06
C SER A 123 -5.70 -22.12 12.92
N PRO A 124 -6.02 -22.30 14.22
CA PRO A 124 -6.33 -21.17 15.11
C PRO A 124 -5.21 -20.12 15.18
N VAL A 125 -3.95 -20.57 15.13
CA VAL A 125 -2.79 -19.69 15.12
C VAL A 125 -2.67 -18.95 13.78
N GLY A 126 -2.81 -19.65 12.66
CA GLY A 126 -2.75 -19.04 11.33
C GLY A 126 -3.87 -18.03 11.10
N GLN A 127 -5.11 -18.32 11.50
CA GLN A 127 -6.20 -17.34 11.49
C GLN A 127 -5.86 -16.08 12.28
N ALA A 128 -5.27 -16.23 13.47
CA ALA A 128 -4.84 -15.08 14.26
C ALA A 128 -3.72 -14.29 13.55
N VAL A 129 -2.80 -14.96 12.87
CA VAL A 129 -1.73 -14.31 12.08
C VAL A 129 -2.30 -13.56 10.87
N VAL A 130 -3.22 -14.18 10.12
CA VAL A 130 -3.91 -13.55 8.98
C VAL A 130 -4.57 -12.24 9.40
N VAL A 131 -5.24 -12.21 10.57
CA VAL A 131 -5.90 -11.01 11.08
C VAL A 131 -4.92 -9.98 11.65
N LYS A 132 -3.88 -10.41 12.38
CA LYS A 132 -2.97 -9.49 13.09
C LYS A 132 -1.87 -8.91 12.20
N THR A 133 -1.48 -9.60 11.14
CA THR A 133 -0.37 -9.15 10.28
C THR A 133 -0.66 -7.81 9.61
N PRO A 134 -1.83 -7.59 8.96
CA PRO A 134 -2.16 -6.28 8.40
C PRO A 134 -2.21 -5.18 9.48
N PHE A 135 -2.72 -5.49 10.67
CA PHE A 135 -2.77 -4.55 11.78
C PHE A 135 -1.38 -4.11 12.24
N MET A 136 -0.48 -5.07 12.46
CA MET A 136 0.90 -4.79 12.84
C MET A 136 1.62 -3.96 11.76
N LEU A 137 1.48 -4.33 10.49
CA LEU A 137 2.07 -3.58 9.38
C LEU A 137 1.55 -2.15 9.31
N ASN A 138 0.23 -1.96 9.48
CA ASN A 138 -0.36 -0.62 9.50
C ASN A 138 0.15 0.24 10.67
N GLN A 139 0.30 -0.34 11.86
CA GLN A 139 0.89 0.36 13.00
C GLN A 139 2.33 0.78 12.71
N ALA A 140 3.16 -0.14 12.24
CA ALA A 140 4.55 0.14 11.90
C ALA A 140 4.69 1.23 10.82
N MET A 141 3.87 1.17 9.77
CA MET A 141 3.90 2.19 8.70
C MET A 141 3.45 3.57 9.21
N ASN A 142 2.46 3.64 10.09
CA ASN A 142 2.02 4.91 10.69
C ASN A 142 3.10 5.55 11.57
N GLU A 143 3.82 4.74 12.34
CA GLU A 143 4.95 5.20 13.14
C GLU A 143 6.09 5.73 12.26
N LEU A 144 6.42 5.00 11.18
CA LEU A 144 7.45 5.43 10.21
C LEU A 144 7.05 6.73 9.49
N MET A 145 5.78 6.89 9.09
CA MET A 145 5.28 8.13 8.51
C MET A 145 5.42 9.31 9.47
N THR A 146 5.05 9.11 10.74
CA THR A 146 5.15 10.14 11.79
C THR A 146 6.61 10.54 12.03
N PHE A 147 7.50 9.55 12.14
CA PHE A 147 8.93 9.77 12.25
C PHE A 147 9.49 10.52 11.03
N GLY A 148 9.10 10.10 9.83
CA GLY A 148 9.53 10.70 8.57
C GLY A 148 9.16 12.17 8.49
N LEU A 149 7.91 12.54 8.82
CA LEU A 149 7.46 13.93 8.86
C LEU A 149 8.28 14.78 9.84
N ALA A 150 8.49 14.27 11.06
CA ALA A 150 9.27 14.98 12.08
C ALA A 150 10.75 15.15 11.66
N LEU A 151 11.33 14.13 11.02
CA LEU A 151 12.68 14.20 10.50
C LEU A 151 12.79 15.22 9.36
N THR A 152 11.85 15.20 8.41
CA THR A 152 11.79 16.16 7.30
C THR A 152 11.67 17.58 7.82
N GLU A 153 10.77 17.84 8.79
CA GLU A 153 10.62 19.15 9.40
C GLU A 153 11.92 19.62 10.06
N LYS A 154 12.55 18.76 10.87
CA LYS A 154 13.81 19.09 11.56
C LYS A 154 14.95 19.38 10.58
N VAL A 155 15.06 18.60 9.50
CA VAL A 155 16.07 18.83 8.46
C VAL A 155 15.78 20.12 7.70
N ALA A 156 14.52 20.36 7.30
CA ALA A 156 14.12 21.60 6.64
C ALA A 156 14.46 22.82 7.51
N GLN A 157 14.06 22.82 8.79
CA GLN A 157 14.35 23.89 9.75
C GLN A 157 15.86 24.18 9.88
N ARG A 158 16.71 23.15 9.80
CA ARG A 158 18.17 23.32 9.84
C ARG A 158 18.71 24.12 8.65
N HIS A 159 18.13 23.92 7.46
CA HIS A 159 18.56 24.58 6.22
C HIS A 159 17.81 25.90 5.94
N MET A 160 16.67 26.15 6.60
CA MET A 160 15.89 27.38 6.41
C MET A 160 16.69 28.68 6.58
N PRO A 161 17.62 28.85 7.54
CA PRO A 161 18.36 30.09 7.68
C PRO A 161 19.28 30.41 6.50
N GLU A 162 19.91 29.39 5.91
CA GLU A 162 20.77 29.54 4.73
C GLU A 162 19.94 29.92 3.51
N PHE A 163 18.85 29.19 3.28
CA PHE A 163 17.89 29.49 2.21
C PHE A 163 17.30 30.91 2.35
N ALA A 164 16.93 31.34 3.56
CA ALA A 164 16.42 32.68 3.81
C ALA A 164 17.46 33.78 3.48
N LYS A 165 18.74 33.55 3.79
CA LYS A 165 19.82 34.48 3.42
C LYS A 165 20.02 34.54 1.91
N GLU A 166 19.97 33.41 1.22
CA GLU A 166 20.06 33.35 -0.24
C GLU A 166 18.91 34.13 -0.89
N MET A 167 17.66 33.87 -0.48
CA MET A 167 16.50 34.61 -0.97
C MET A 167 16.64 36.12 -0.71
N GLN A 168 17.09 36.52 0.47
CA GLN A 168 17.32 37.94 0.78
C GLN A 168 18.44 38.53 -0.09
N GLY A 169 19.50 37.78 -0.36
CA GLY A 169 20.59 38.19 -1.25
C GLY A 169 20.10 38.41 -2.69
N ILE A 170 19.22 37.55 -3.19
CA ILE A 170 18.61 37.69 -4.52
C ILE A 170 17.66 38.89 -4.57
N MET A 171 16.75 39.02 -3.60
CA MET A 171 15.76 40.10 -3.59
C MET A 171 16.38 41.48 -3.32
N CYS A 172 17.38 41.55 -2.45
CA CYS A 172 17.91 42.80 -1.92
C CYS A 172 19.35 43.12 -2.36
N GLY A 173 20.00 42.24 -3.11
CA GLY A 173 21.31 42.47 -3.71
C GLY A 173 21.24 43.14 -5.09
N GLY A 174 22.38 43.67 -5.55
CA GLY A 174 22.51 44.28 -6.88
C GLY A 174 22.04 45.74 -6.98
N LYS A 175 22.05 46.30 -8.21
CA LYS A 175 21.78 47.73 -8.48
C LYS A 175 20.30 48.11 -8.43
N LYS A 176 19.37 47.15 -8.34
CA LYS A 176 17.91 47.37 -8.27
C LYS A 176 17.24 46.42 -7.25
N PRO A 177 17.39 46.68 -5.95
CA PRO A 177 16.74 45.87 -4.92
C PRO A 177 15.22 46.03 -4.94
N ASP A 178 14.51 44.97 -4.58
CA ASP A 178 13.05 44.95 -4.50
C ASP A 178 12.51 45.89 -3.39
N THR A 179 11.31 46.46 -3.60
CA THR A 179 10.68 47.40 -2.65
C THR A 179 10.37 46.79 -1.28
N SER A 180 10.12 45.47 -1.21
CA SER A 180 9.88 44.73 0.04
C SER A 180 11.09 44.74 0.99
N CYS A 181 12.31 44.95 0.47
CA CYS A 181 13.54 45.00 1.25
C CYS A 181 13.63 46.18 2.24
N LYS A 182 12.86 47.27 2.02
CA LYS A 182 12.87 48.46 2.90
C LYS A 182 12.08 48.26 4.20
N GLN A 183 11.08 47.38 4.23
CA GLN A 183 10.24 47.15 5.41
C GLN A 183 10.95 46.31 6.49
N ALA A 184 11.82 45.37 6.10
CA ALA A 184 12.56 44.51 7.03
C ALA A 184 13.53 45.28 7.96
N LYS A 185 14.08 46.42 7.52
CA LYS A 185 15.01 47.25 8.32
C LYS A 185 14.32 48.11 9.39
N GLN A 186 13.00 48.33 9.31
CA GLN A 186 12.30 49.21 10.27
C GLN A 186 11.79 48.48 11.52
N VAL A 187 11.58 47.16 11.46
CA VAL A 187 11.06 46.38 12.60
C VAL A 187 12.13 46.18 13.69
N GLY A 188 13.41 46.02 13.31
CA GLY A 188 14.52 45.85 14.26
C GLY A 188 14.88 47.08 15.12
N LYS A 189 14.35 48.27 14.79
CA LYS A 189 14.58 49.50 15.58
C LYS A 189 13.48 49.78 16.61
N LYS A 190 12.32 49.11 16.55
CA LYS A 190 11.20 49.36 17.49
C LYS A 190 11.25 48.53 18.78
N HIS A 191 12.17 47.57 18.91
CA HIS A 191 12.29 46.70 20.10
C HIS A 191 13.54 46.97 20.96
N LYS A 192 14.21 48.12 20.78
CA LYS A 192 15.29 48.61 21.66
C LYS A 192 14.92 49.97 22.27
N LYS A 193 13.83 50.01 23.01
CA LYS A 193 13.59 51.02 24.04
C LYS A 193 13.31 50.30 25.34
#